data_AF-A0A2E9XLA1-F1
#
_entry.id   AF-A0A2E9XLA1-F1
#
_cell.length_a   1.000
_cell.length_b   1.000
_cell.length_c   1.000
_cell.angle_alpha   90.00
_cell.angle_beta   90.00
_cell.angle_gamma   90.00
#
_symmetry.space_group_name_H-M   'P 1'
#
loop_
_entity.id
_entity.type
_entity.pdbx_description
1 polymer ?
#
loop_
_entity_poly.entity_id
_entity_poly.type
_entity_poly.pdbx_seq_one_letter_code
_entity_poly.pdbx_strand_id
1 'polypeptide(L)'
;IELTNIEALEKLNRELNAQLVTAWGKLIKKTLFNDLKFPLGKLHEDVFITYKLIHRAGKLCYSSKELYFYWQRENSIMGQITNRNRLDLIEAKIEQSAYYDQMGLPDLRVKNLLTTLTLLERFTTSSSQFTDSDQKNLLINEYKNSIHAVLGKENLSQKLRIKLMLKLHCPFFAKIIIGAYVVLLKYLRR
;
A
#
# COMPACT_ATOMS: atom_id res chain seq x y z
N ILE A 1 10.97 -14.13 -15.69
CA ILE A 1 9.57 -14.53 -15.39
C ILE A 1 8.65 -13.61 -16.16
N GLU A 2 7.76 -14.17 -16.96
CA GLU A 2 6.70 -13.40 -17.62
C GLU A 2 5.46 -13.41 -16.73
N LEU A 3 4.78 -12.28 -16.63
CA LEU A 3 3.60 -12.06 -15.80
C LEU A 3 2.55 -11.32 -16.61
N THR A 4 1.29 -11.67 -16.43
CA THR A 4 0.17 -10.79 -16.79
C THR A 4 0.19 -9.53 -15.93
N ASN A 5 -0.54 -8.49 -16.36
CA ASN A 5 -0.72 -7.30 -15.54
C ASN A 5 -1.31 -7.61 -14.16
N ILE A 6 -2.29 -8.52 -14.07
CA ILE A 6 -2.94 -8.88 -12.80
C ILE A 6 -1.95 -9.62 -11.88
N GLU A 7 -1.24 -10.63 -12.38
CA GLU A 7 -0.22 -11.34 -11.58
C GLU A 7 0.88 -10.39 -11.08
N ALA A 8 1.28 -9.42 -11.92
CA ALA A 8 2.23 -8.39 -11.52
C ALA A 8 1.67 -7.48 -10.42
N LEU A 9 0.39 -7.09 -10.48
CA LEU A 9 -0.28 -6.34 -9.41
C LEU A 9 -0.40 -7.16 -8.12
N GLU A 10 -0.63 -8.47 -8.22
CA GLU A 10 -0.62 -9.34 -7.04
C GLU A 10 0.76 -9.40 -6.39
N LYS A 11 1.82 -9.55 -7.20
CA LYS A 11 3.20 -9.55 -6.70
C LYS A 11 3.63 -8.19 -6.16
N LEU A 12 3.15 -7.08 -6.74
CA LEU A 12 3.34 -5.72 -6.21
C LEU A 12 2.81 -5.60 -4.78
N ASN A 13 1.70 -6.27 -4.45
CA ASN A 13 1.11 -6.24 -3.12
C ASN A 13 1.68 -7.31 -2.16
N ARG A 14 2.68 -8.09 -2.60
CA ARG A 14 3.30 -9.17 -1.83
C ARG A 14 4.82 -9.12 -1.91
N GLU A 15 5.40 -10.00 -2.74
CA GLU A 15 6.83 -10.36 -2.71
C GLU A 15 7.73 -9.45 -3.55
N LEU A 16 7.20 -8.78 -4.57
CA LEU A 16 7.97 -7.89 -5.45
C LEU A 16 7.65 -6.41 -5.22
N ASN A 17 7.13 -6.05 -4.04
CA ASN A 17 6.71 -4.67 -3.76
C ASN A 17 7.84 -3.66 -4.02
N ALA A 18 9.00 -3.85 -3.40
CA ALA A 18 10.12 -2.91 -3.52
C ALA A 18 10.67 -2.81 -4.96
N GLN A 19 10.72 -3.95 -5.66
CA GLN A 19 11.24 -4.03 -7.02
C GLN A 19 10.28 -3.40 -8.02
N LEU A 20 8.97 -3.60 -7.84
CA LEU A 20 7.96 -3.09 -8.77
C LEU A 20 7.57 -1.65 -8.47
N VAL A 21 7.53 -1.23 -7.20
CA VAL A 21 7.03 0.09 -6.82
C VAL A 21 7.92 1.22 -7.29
N THR A 22 9.25 1.04 -7.27
CA THR A 22 10.23 2.08 -7.62
C THR A 22 10.12 2.53 -9.08
N ALA A 23 10.52 3.75 -9.44
CA ALA A 23 10.59 4.13 -10.86
C ALA A 23 11.83 3.58 -11.59
N TRP A 24 12.93 3.34 -10.87
CA TRP A 24 14.20 2.91 -11.47
C TRP A 24 14.27 1.41 -11.75
N GLY A 25 15.28 0.99 -12.52
CA GLY A 25 15.54 -0.42 -12.85
C GLY A 25 14.51 -1.06 -13.78
N LYS A 26 13.79 -0.24 -14.57
CA LYS A 26 12.67 -0.68 -15.42
C LYS A 26 12.76 -0.06 -16.81
N LEU A 27 12.32 -0.80 -17.81
CA LEU A 27 12.08 -0.30 -19.16
C LEU A 27 10.58 -0.29 -19.41
N ILE A 28 10.03 0.89 -19.72
CA ILE A 28 8.58 1.10 -19.81
C ILE A 28 8.27 1.69 -21.18
N LYS A 29 7.29 1.12 -21.88
CA LYS A 29 6.85 1.65 -23.17
C LYS A 29 6.34 3.07 -22.98
N LYS A 30 6.86 4.02 -23.77
CA LYS A 30 6.49 5.45 -23.70
C LYS A 30 4.98 5.67 -23.77
N THR A 31 4.28 4.90 -24.60
CA THR A 31 2.83 5.00 -24.79
C THR A 31 2.02 4.76 -23.52
N LEU A 32 2.56 4.05 -22.53
CA LEU A 32 1.88 3.84 -21.24
C LEU A 32 1.77 5.12 -20.41
N PHE A 33 2.59 6.14 -20.72
CA PHE A 33 2.64 7.44 -20.03
C PHE A 33 1.80 8.56 -20.68
N ASN A 34 1.16 8.33 -21.83
CA ASN A 34 0.53 9.42 -22.61
C ASN A 34 -0.36 10.36 -21.76
N ASP A 35 -1.16 9.80 -20.85
CA ASP A 35 -2.04 10.56 -19.94
C ASP A 35 -1.71 10.32 -18.46
N LEU A 36 -0.47 9.96 -18.16
CA LEU A 36 -0.05 9.61 -16.81
C LEU A 36 1.20 10.39 -16.43
N LYS A 37 1.06 11.23 -15.41
CA LYS A 37 2.13 12.08 -14.89
C LYS A 37 2.31 11.83 -13.41
N PHE A 38 3.56 11.90 -12.95
CA PHE A 38 3.87 11.89 -11.53
C PHE A 38 3.20 13.09 -10.84
N PRO A 39 2.62 12.89 -9.64
CA PRO A 39 1.98 13.97 -8.91
C PRO A 39 3.02 15.01 -8.47
N LEU A 40 2.69 16.29 -8.67
CA LEU A 40 3.56 17.40 -8.28
C LEU A 40 3.53 17.59 -6.76
N GLY A 41 4.71 17.79 -6.17
CA GLY A 41 4.84 18.12 -4.74
C GLY A 41 4.52 16.97 -3.77
N LYS A 42 4.36 15.74 -4.27
CA LYS A 42 4.16 14.53 -3.45
C LYS A 42 5.44 13.74 -3.35
N LEU A 43 5.68 13.18 -2.17
CA LEU A 43 6.70 12.16 -1.97
C LEU A 43 6.11 10.77 -2.17
N HIS A 44 6.95 9.79 -2.46
CA HIS A 44 6.52 8.45 -2.87
C HIS A 44 5.72 8.47 -4.17
N GLU A 45 6.07 9.39 -5.08
CA GLU A 45 5.48 9.62 -6.39
C GLU A 45 5.38 8.33 -7.22
N ASP A 46 6.34 7.41 -7.07
CA ASP A 46 6.33 6.12 -7.74
C ASP A 46 5.10 5.27 -7.35
N VAL A 47 4.65 5.36 -6.10
CA VAL A 47 3.49 4.60 -5.58
C VAL A 47 2.20 5.03 -6.30
N PHE A 48 2.07 6.31 -6.64
CA PHE A 48 0.90 6.87 -7.32
C PHE A 48 0.74 6.39 -8.78
N ILE A 49 1.85 5.96 -9.40
CA ILE A 49 1.93 5.76 -10.85
C ILE A 49 2.11 4.29 -11.20
N THR A 50 2.90 3.55 -10.42
CA THR A 50 3.30 2.18 -10.74
C THR A 50 2.12 1.24 -10.97
N TYR A 51 1.09 1.26 -10.13
CA TYR A 51 -0.05 0.35 -10.28
C TYR A 51 -0.86 0.62 -11.56
N LYS A 52 -0.94 1.88 -11.99
CA LYS A 52 -1.57 2.28 -13.26
C LYS A 52 -0.74 1.78 -14.44
N LEU A 53 0.58 1.93 -14.37
CA LEU A 53 1.51 1.44 -15.41
C LEU A 53 1.44 -0.08 -15.58
N ILE A 54 1.52 -0.82 -14.47
CA ILE A 54 1.44 -2.28 -14.49
C ILE A 54 0.10 -2.73 -15.09
N HIS A 55 -1.02 -2.12 -14.64
CA HIS A 55 -2.34 -2.46 -15.17
C HIS A 55 -2.42 -2.22 -16.69
N ARG A 56 -1.95 -1.06 -17.17
CA ARG A 56 -1.96 -0.66 -18.60
C ARG A 56 -1.02 -1.49 -19.48
N ALA A 57 0.06 -2.04 -18.92
CA ALA A 57 1.07 -2.76 -19.70
C ALA A 57 0.57 -4.07 -20.32
N GLY A 58 -0.47 -4.69 -19.73
CA GLY A 58 -1.02 -5.99 -20.13
C GLY A 58 -0.11 -7.19 -19.80
N LYS A 59 1.20 -7.03 -19.97
CA LYS A 59 2.25 -8.01 -19.66
C LYS A 59 3.46 -7.32 -19.05
N LEU A 60 4.14 -8.01 -18.13
CA LEU A 60 5.37 -7.58 -17.49
C LEU A 60 6.40 -8.71 -17.52
N CYS A 61 7.65 -8.38 -17.84
CA CYS A 61 8.78 -9.33 -17.76
C CYS A 61 9.70 -8.92 -16.62
N TYR A 62 9.89 -9.81 -15.65
CA TYR A 62 10.77 -9.62 -14.51
C TYR A 62 12.05 -10.47 -14.66
N SER A 63 13.20 -9.85 -14.38
CA SER A 63 14.50 -10.49 -14.31
C SER A 63 15.07 -10.35 -12.90
N SER A 64 15.59 -11.43 -12.34
CA SER A 64 16.27 -11.43 -11.04
C SER A 64 17.74 -11.01 -11.13
N LYS A 65 18.22 -10.61 -12.32
CA LYS A 65 19.60 -10.13 -12.50
C LYS A 65 19.78 -8.77 -11.83
N GLU A 66 20.88 -8.63 -11.10
CA GLU A 66 21.26 -7.40 -10.42
C GLU A 66 21.97 -6.45 -11.40
N LEU A 67 21.17 -5.60 -12.06
CA LEU A 67 21.66 -4.70 -13.12
C LEU A 67 21.70 -3.22 -12.72
N TYR A 68 21.24 -2.90 -11.51
CA TYR A 68 21.16 -1.54 -11.00
C TYR A 68 21.51 -1.53 -9.51
N PHE A 69 22.52 -0.73 -9.14
CA PHE A 69 22.95 -0.58 -7.75
C PHE A 69 22.42 0.74 -7.20
N TYR A 70 21.54 0.65 -6.20
CA TYR A 70 20.96 1.82 -5.55
C TYR A 70 21.91 2.39 -4.50
N TRP A 71 22.38 3.62 -4.70
CA TRP A 71 23.24 4.30 -3.75
C TRP A 71 22.43 4.89 -2.59
N GLN A 72 22.66 4.36 -1.37
CA GLN A 72 22.05 4.84 -0.14
C GLN A 72 22.96 5.84 0.58
N ARG A 73 22.38 6.94 1.07
CA ARG A 73 23.05 7.95 1.91
C ARG A 73 22.09 8.44 2.99
N GLU A 74 22.61 8.80 4.16
CA GLU A 74 21.82 9.22 5.33
C GLU A 74 20.96 10.45 5.03
N ASN A 75 21.52 11.43 4.32
CA ASN A 75 20.84 12.66 3.94
C ASN A 75 19.96 12.51 2.68
N SER A 76 19.48 11.30 2.39
CA SER A 76 18.52 11.06 1.32
C SER A 76 17.09 11.34 1.81
N ILE A 77 16.19 11.59 0.86
CA ILE A 77 14.75 11.74 1.14
C ILE A 77 14.20 10.51 1.87
N MET A 78 14.69 9.32 1.52
CA MET A 78 14.32 8.06 2.18
C MET A 78 15.00 7.87 3.55
N GLY A 79 16.16 8.50 3.79
CA GLY A 79 16.83 8.53 5.08
C GLY A 79 16.21 9.52 6.08
N GLN A 80 15.50 10.53 5.58
CA GLN A 80 14.85 11.58 6.38
C GLN A 80 13.32 11.53 6.26
N ILE A 81 12.73 10.36 6.52
CA ILE A 81 11.26 10.19 6.45
C ILE A 81 10.57 11.05 7.52
N THR A 82 9.78 12.02 7.08
CA THR A 82 8.95 12.84 7.96
C THR A 82 7.52 12.30 8.08
N ASN A 83 6.76 12.83 9.04
CA ASN A 83 5.33 12.55 9.17
C ASN A 83 4.51 12.96 7.94
N ARG A 84 4.92 14.02 7.23
CA ARG A 84 4.28 14.47 5.99
C ARG A 84 4.44 13.43 4.87
N ASN A 85 5.64 12.90 4.69
CA ASN A 85 5.94 11.88 3.67
C ASN A 85 5.05 10.63 3.87
N ARG A 86 4.77 10.29 5.13
CA ARG A 86 3.89 9.15 5.48
C ARG A 86 2.43 9.39 5.08
N LEU A 87 1.96 10.63 5.14
CA LEU A 87 0.61 10.99 4.69
C LEU A 87 0.49 10.86 3.17
N ASP A 88 1.49 11.30 2.40
CA ASP A 88 1.51 11.13 0.94
C ASP A 88 1.47 9.64 0.55
N LEU A 89 2.16 8.76 1.29
CA LEU A 89 2.09 7.32 1.07
C LEU A 89 0.68 6.75 1.32
N ILE A 90 -0.01 7.22 2.37
CA ILE A 90 -1.39 6.80 2.66
C ILE A 90 -2.33 7.26 1.55
N GLU A 91 -2.18 8.50 1.10
CA GLU A 91 -2.95 9.06 0.00
C GLU A 91 -2.77 8.24 -1.28
N ALA A 92 -1.52 7.93 -1.66
CA ALA A 92 -1.22 7.07 -2.82
C ALA A 92 -1.93 5.71 -2.72
N LYS A 93 -2.00 5.17 -1.49
CA LYS A 93 -2.64 3.90 -1.21
C LYS A 93 -4.17 3.96 -1.26
N ILE A 94 -4.79 5.04 -0.80
CA ILE A 94 -6.23 5.27 -0.94
C ILE A 94 -6.58 5.39 -2.42
N GLU A 95 -5.82 6.17 -3.18
CA GLU A 95 -6.00 6.32 -4.63
C GLU A 95 -5.87 4.98 -5.37
N GLN A 96 -4.86 4.18 -5.01
CA GLN A 96 -4.68 2.83 -5.53
C GLN A 96 -5.90 1.93 -5.25
N SER A 97 -6.53 2.05 -4.07
CA SER A 97 -7.76 1.33 -3.73
C SER A 97 -8.93 1.75 -4.61
N ALA A 98 -9.13 3.05 -4.80
CA ALA A 98 -10.18 3.58 -5.67
C ALA A 98 -9.99 3.15 -7.12
N TYR A 99 -8.76 3.13 -7.62
CA TYR A 99 -8.46 2.63 -8.96
C TYR A 99 -8.79 1.15 -9.13
N TYR A 100 -8.46 0.31 -8.15
CA TYR A 100 -8.84 -1.12 -8.20
C TYR A 100 -10.36 -1.32 -8.19
N ASP A 101 -11.11 -0.46 -7.48
CA ASP A 101 -12.58 -0.45 -7.55
C ASP A 101 -13.07 -0.14 -8.97
N GLN A 102 -12.55 0.93 -9.58
CA GLN A 102 -12.91 1.36 -10.94
C GLN A 102 -12.60 0.29 -12.00
N MET A 103 -11.52 -0.47 -11.82
CA MET A 103 -11.11 -1.53 -12.75
C MET A 103 -11.77 -2.89 -12.46
N GLY A 104 -12.64 -2.98 -11.46
CA GLY A 104 -13.31 -4.24 -11.10
C GLY A 104 -12.37 -5.29 -10.51
N LEU A 105 -11.40 -4.86 -9.68
CA LEU A 105 -10.36 -5.71 -9.07
C LEU A 105 -10.52 -5.78 -7.53
N PRO A 106 -11.63 -6.35 -7.01
CA PRO A 106 -11.96 -6.30 -5.58
C PRO A 106 -10.90 -6.98 -4.70
N ASP A 107 -10.34 -8.12 -5.11
CA ASP A 107 -9.33 -8.81 -4.31
C ASP A 107 -8.06 -7.97 -4.09
N LEU A 108 -7.63 -7.24 -5.12
CA LEU A 108 -6.49 -6.32 -5.04
C LEU A 108 -6.83 -5.10 -4.19
N ARG A 109 -8.06 -4.60 -4.28
CA ARG A 109 -8.58 -3.51 -3.45
C ARG A 109 -8.52 -3.86 -1.96
N VAL A 110 -9.04 -5.03 -1.58
CA VAL A 110 -9.03 -5.52 -0.20
C VAL A 110 -7.61 -5.70 0.32
N LYS A 111 -6.75 -6.35 -0.48
CA LYS A 111 -5.33 -6.54 -0.13
C LYS A 111 -4.64 -5.20 0.12
N ASN A 112 -4.85 -4.22 -0.75
CA ASN A 112 -4.27 -2.89 -0.61
C ASN A 112 -4.79 -2.13 0.63
N LEU A 113 -6.09 -2.22 0.93
CA LEU A 113 -6.65 -1.61 2.13
C LEU A 113 -6.09 -2.22 3.42
N LEU A 114 -5.87 -3.53 3.45
CA LEU A 114 -5.25 -4.22 4.60
C LEU A 114 -3.79 -3.80 4.82
N THR A 115 -3.02 -3.61 3.74
CA THR A 115 -1.63 -3.13 3.87
C THR A 115 -1.60 -1.67 4.32
N THR A 116 -2.52 -0.85 3.81
CA THR A 116 -2.70 0.55 4.25
C THR A 116 -3.01 0.66 5.75
N LEU A 117 -3.87 -0.21 6.30
CA LEU A 117 -4.10 -0.29 7.76
C LEU A 117 -2.84 -0.53 8.55
N THR A 118 -2.04 -1.47 8.06
CA THR A 118 -0.81 -1.88 8.74
C THR A 118 0.20 -0.73 8.75
N LEU A 119 0.23 0.09 7.69
CA LEU A 119 1.03 1.32 7.65
C LEU A 119 0.49 2.37 8.64
N LEU A 120 -0.82 2.64 8.63
CA LEU A 120 -1.47 3.58 9.55
C LEU A 120 -1.22 3.25 11.02
N GLU A 121 -1.36 1.99 11.43
CA GLU A 121 -1.11 1.52 12.81
C GLU A 121 0.33 1.76 13.27
N ARG A 122 1.31 1.56 12.36
CA ARG A 122 2.72 1.84 12.64
C ARG A 122 2.95 3.32 12.85
N PHE A 123 2.29 4.16 12.04
CA PHE A 123 2.42 5.60 12.14
C PHE A 123 1.77 6.15 13.41
N THR A 124 0.55 5.75 13.75
CA THR A 124 -0.15 6.24 14.95
C THR A 124 0.60 5.91 16.23
N THR A 125 1.18 4.71 16.32
CA THR A 125 2.01 4.30 17.48
C THR A 125 3.27 5.18 17.65
N SER A 126 3.81 5.72 16.55
CA SER A 126 5.06 6.51 16.53
C SER A 126 4.86 8.03 16.67
N SER A 127 3.62 8.51 16.81
CA SER A 127 3.25 9.87 16.41
C SER A 127 2.83 10.84 17.53
N SER A 128 3.75 11.15 18.44
CA SER A 128 3.60 12.28 19.37
C SER A 128 3.77 13.67 18.71
N GLN A 129 4.00 13.79 17.39
CA GLN A 129 4.37 15.06 16.74
C GLN A 129 3.81 15.24 15.30
N PHE A 130 2.49 15.18 15.10
CA PHE A 130 1.90 15.67 13.83
C PHE A 130 1.59 17.16 13.94
N THR A 131 2.17 17.97 13.05
CA THR A 131 1.94 19.42 12.95
C THR A 131 0.72 19.78 12.08
N ASP A 132 0.26 18.88 11.22
CA ASP A 132 -0.90 19.08 10.34
C ASP A 132 -2.01 18.07 10.70
N SER A 133 -2.86 18.45 11.65
CA SER A 133 -3.94 17.61 12.16
C SER A 133 -5.05 17.39 11.13
N ASP A 134 -5.29 18.36 10.27
CA ASP A 134 -6.49 18.40 9.43
C ASP A 134 -6.34 17.50 8.21
N GLN A 135 -5.20 17.58 7.51
CA GLN A 135 -4.91 16.67 6.40
C GLN A 135 -4.87 15.20 6.87
N LYS A 136 -4.30 14.96 8.05
CA LYS A 136 -4.27 13.64 8.69
C LYS A 136 -5.70 13.13 8.94
N ASN A 137 -6.56 13.95 9.54
CA ASN A 137 -7.93 13.56 9.85
C ASN A 137 -8.74 13.31 8.58
N LEU A 138 -8.55 14.11 7.54
CA LEU A 138 -9.17 13.92 6.24
C LEU A 138 -8.80 12.57 5.62
N LEU A 139 -7.51 12.25 5.55
CA LEU A 139 -7.03 10.96 5.03
C LEU A 139 -7.52 9.77 5.87
N ILE A 140 -7.57 9.92 7.20
CA ILE A 140 -8.15 8.89 8.08
C ILE A 140 -9.63 8.68 7.75
N ASN A 141 -10.39 9.74 7.51
CA ASN A 141 -11.81 9.64 7.18
C ASN A 141 -12.02 9.02 5.79
N GLU A 142 -11.26 9.43 4.77
CA GLU A 142 -11.29 8.79 3.44
C GLU A 142 -10.95 7.30 3.51
N TYR A 143 -9.96 6.98 4.33
CA TYR A 143 -9.56 5.61 4.58
C TYR A 143 -10.71 4.79 5.24
N LYS A 144 -11.33 5.32 6.30
CA LYS A 144 -12.49 4.70 6.96
C LYS A 144 -13.64 4.48 5.97
N ASN A 145 -13.94 5.48 5.16
CA ASN A 145 -14.98 5.41 4.13
C ASN A 145 -14.68 4.30 3.11
N SER A 146 -13.42 4.16 2.70
CA SER A 146 -12.98 3.09 1.80
C SER A 146 -13.20 1.70 2.39
N ILE A 147 -13.01 1.52 3.71
CA ILE A 147 -13.31 0.25 4.39
C ILE A 147 -14.80 -0.02 4.46
N HIS A 148 -15.61 0.98 4.82
CA HIS A 148 -17.06 0.82 4.85
C HIS A 148 -17.61 0.43 3.48
N ALA A 149 -17.10 1.01 2.39
CA ALA A 149 -17.48 0.66 1.03
C ALA A 149 -17.20 -0.82 0.71
N VAL A 150 -16.02 -1.32 1.08
CA VAL A 150 -15.62 -2.73 0.88
C VAL A 150 -16.48 -3.68 1.72
N LEU A 151 -16.75 -3.34 2.98
CA LEU A 151 -17.61 -4.14 3.86
C LEU A 151 -19.05 -4.27 3.35
N GLY A 152 -19.56 -3.26 2.64
CA GLY A 152 -20.92 -3.25 2.10
C GLY A 152 -21.08 -3.88 0.72
N LYS A 153 -20.04 -3.84 -0.13
CA LYS A 153 -20.15 -4.23 -1.55
C LYS A 153 -19.49 -5.56 -1.90
N GLU A 154 -18.51 -6.01 -1.14
CA GLU A 154 -17.67 -7.12 -1.55
C GLU A 154 -18.00 -8.42 -0.80
N ASN A 155 -17.83 -9.55 -1.50
CA ASN A 155 -18.06 -10.87 -0.93
C ASN A 155 -16.84 -11.31 -0.10
N LEU A 156 -16.73 -10.73 1.10
CA LEU A 156 -15.64 -10.98 2.03
C LEU A 156 -15.97 -12.13 2.96
N SER A 157 -14.98 -12.99 3.22
CA SER A 157 -15.08 -13.99 4.30
C SER A 157 -15.36 -13.33 5.66
N GLN A 158 -16.12 -14.01 6.52
CA GLN A 158 -16.45 -13.49 7.86
C GLN A 158 -15.19 -13.14 8.68
N LYS A 159 -14.15 -13.98 8.59
CA LYS A 159 -12.85 -13.74 9.23
C LYS A 159 -12.24 -12.41 8.79
N LEU A 160 -12.32 -12.09 7.50
CA LEU A 160 -11.79 -10.85 6.95
C LEU A 160 -12.64 -9.63 7.32
N ARG A 161 -13.98 -9.77 7.30
CA ARG A 161 -14.91 -8.73 7.79
C ARG A 161 -14.61 -8.35 9.23
N ILE A 162 -14.48 -9.34 10.12
CA ILE A 162 -14.15 -9.11 11.53
C ILE A 162 -12.79 -8.41 11.66
N LYS A 163 -11.78 -8.86 10.91
CA LYS A 163 -10.45 -8.22 10.93
C LYS A 163 -10.49 -6.75 10.50
N LEU A 164 -11.25 -6.41 9.46
CA LEU A 164 -11.43 -5.04 8.99
C LEU A 164 -12.19 -4.21 10.03
N MET A 165 -13.30 -4.72 10.58
CA MET A 165 -14.11 -4.03 11.59
C MET A 165 -13.32 -3.75 12.88
N LEU A 166 -12.56 -4.73 13.38
CA LEU A 166 -11.70 -4.58 14.55
C LEU A 166 -10.62 -3.52 14.33
N LYS A 167 -9.96 -3.53 13.17
CA LYS A 167 -8.93 -2.53 12.84
C LYS A 167 -9.52 -1.12 12.65
N LEU A 168 -10.76 -1.03 12.16
CA LEU A 168 -11.47 0.22 11.92
C LEU A 168 -11.89 0.92 13.23
N HIS A 169 -12.42 0.18 14.20
CA HIS A 169 -13.00 0.73 15.42
C HIS A 169 -12.10 0.61 16.65
N CYS A 170 -11.26 -0.43 16.70
CA CYS A 170 -10.45 -0.78 17.86
C CYS A 170 -9.00 -1.11 17.47
N PRO A 171 -8.27 -0.21 16.78
CA PRO A 171 -6.92 -0.50 16.27
C PRO A 171 -5.93 -0.89 17.38
N PHE A 172 -6.11 -0.33 18.59
CA PHE A 172 -5.30 -0.67 19.76
C PHE A 172 -5.56 -2.11 20.26
N PHE A 173 -6.82 -2.52 20.42
CA PHE A 173 -7.17 -3.87 20.88
C PHE A 173 -6.83 -4.95 19.84
N ALA A 174 -6.99 -4.65 18.55
CA ALA A 174 -6.56 -5.57 17.49
C ALA A 174 -5.07 -5.92 17.62
N LYS A 175 -4.23 -4.95 18.00
CA LYS A 175 -2.79 -5.14 18.23
C LYS A 175 -2.52 -6.04 19.43
N ILE A 176 -3.23 -5.87 20.54
CA ILE A 176 -3.10 -6.71 21.75
C ILE A 176 -3.51 -8.16 21.45
N ILE A 177 -4.67 -8.35 20.82
CA ILE A 177 -5.22 -9.68 20.52
C ILE A 177 -4.30 -10.45 19.57
N ILE A 178 -3.81 -9.81 18.51
CA ILE A 178 -2.86 -10.44 17.57
C ILE A 178 -1.54 -10.75 18.26
N GLY A 179 -1.03 -9.83 19.10
CA GLY A 179 0.19 -10.04 19.87
C GLY A 179 0.09 -11.25 20.80
N ALA A 180 -0.99 -11.33 21.58
CA ALA A 180 -1.27 -12.45 22.46
C ALA A 180 -1.39 -13.77 21.69
N TYR A 181 -2.09 -13.78 20.54
CA TYR A 181 -2.23 -14.96 19.69
C TYR A 181 -0.89 -15.48 19.13
N VAL A 182 0.00 -14.58 18.70
CA VAL A 182 1.34 -14.96 18.21
C VAL A 182 2.20 -15.54 19.33
N VAL A 183 2.12 -14.97 20.54
CA VAL A 183 2.82 -15.51 21.72
C VAL A 183 2.28 -16.90 22.07
N LEU A 184 0.96 -17.08 22.07
CA LEU A 184 0.31 -18.36 22.34
C LEU A 184 0.73 -19.43 21.32
N LEU A 185 0.77 -19.09 20.03
CA LEU A 185 1.22 -20.01 18.97
C LEU A 185 2.70 -20.39 19.09
N LYS A 186 3.56 -19.46 19.56
CA LYS A 186 4.97 -19.77 19.86
C LYS A 186 5.09 -20.71 21.06
N TYR A 187 4.24 -20.53 22.07
CA TYR A 187 4.18 -21.38 23.25
C TYR A 187 3.72 -22.79 22.90
N LEU A 188 2.67 -22.94 22.08
CA LEU A 188 2.12 -24.23 21.64
C LEU A 188 2.99 -24.99 20.61
N ARG A 189 4.03 -24.36 20.06
CA ARG A 189 5.02 -24.99 19.16
C ARG A 189 6.29 -25.43 19.87
N ARG A 190 6.40 -25.22 21.19
CA ARG A 190 7.40 -25.82 22.06
C ARG A 190 6.80 -27.02 22.76
#